data_AF-A0A1C3N732-F1
#
_entry.id   AF-A0A1C3N732-F1
#
_cell.length_a   1.000
_cell.length_b   1.000
_cell.length_c   1.000
_cell.angle_alpha   90.00
_cell.angle_beta   90.00
_cell.angle_gamma   90.00
#
_symmetry.space_group_name_H-M   'P 1'
#
loop_
_entity.id
_entity.type
_entity.pdbx_description
1 polymer ?
#
loop_
_entity_poly.entity_id
_entity_poly.type
_entity_poly.pdbx_seq_one_letter_code
_entity_poly.pdbx_strand_id
1 'polypeptide(L)'
;MTQVQAPPTRTATDPSGAPGRPVAAPVRRRRGRVGPLVVGQLVLVELCAVAVWAALGGPAWVVGAVGAVTLVVLLAAFARRGGRWWYEDLLLRRRLRERRERARAALAGGGGSEPRLASLAPELSIIELTDRGTRLGIGQDDHGWFAAVALYGRSGAPAGSVESASVDRAVRVLSEFNGPVTCAQVVSHTMVWYPAPGSPPAAHRTVWVALRLSVRDARTETVARGGGMAGVHRTLAAGVGRLGKALNAAGLPHRALGRDELRAAVVSAAGLDLTPDPPAEIWTGLRGGGWTHRCLTLRARPEAPLGTLVDAVTTTSAPSHTVAVTVPPGGRPAAPLLRVAAMDNHVEALVKVVRDVARRCGTPGRPLDGQHGPGVWAATPAAAPLGGDGPVRAAG
;
A
#
# COMPACT_ATOMS: atom_id res chain seq x y z
N MET A 1 84.54 11.42 -7.97
CA MET A 1 83.57 10.33 -7.75
C MET A 1 82.45 10.52 -8.75
N THR A 2 82.37 9.58 -9.68
CA THR A 2 81.80 9.78 -11.01
C THR A 2 80.43 9.14 -11.08
N GLN A 3 79.48 9.93 -11.57
CA GLN A 3 78.07 9.67 -11.75
C GLN A 3 77.86 8.55 -12.79
N VAL A 4 77.17 7.48 -12.41
CA VAL A 4 76.65 6.45 -13.33
C VAL A 4 75.14 6.59 -13.38
N GLN A 5 74.68 6.91 -14.58
CA GLN A 5 73.31 7.28 -14.95
C GLN A 5 72.61 6.02 -15.49
N ALA A 6 71.45 5.68 -14.93
CA ALA A 6 70.61 4.59 -15.44
C ALA A 6 69.55 5.15 -16.44
N PRO A 7 69.12 4.37 -17.45
CA PRO A 7 68.32 4.87 -18.57
C PRO A 7 66.84 5.08 -18.22
N PRO A 8 66.12 5.96 -18.94
CA PRO A 8 64.73 6.28 -18.66
C PRO A 8 63.78 5.13 -18.97
N THR A 9 62.98 4.74 -17.99
CA THR A 9 61.81 3.88 -18.17
C THR A 9 60.76 4.63 -18.99
N ARG A 10 60.34 3.98 -20.09
CA ARG A 10 59.31 4.46 -21.02
C ARG A 10 58.03 4.86 -20.29
N THR A 11 57.55 6.06 -20.63
CA THR A 11 56.17 6.49 -20.54
C THR A 11 55.25 5.47 -21.19
N ALA A 12 54.41 4.81 -20.39
CA ALA A 12 53.25 4.09 -20.89
C ALA A 12 52.12 5.10 -21.05
N THR A 13 51.72 5.25 -22.30
CA THR A 13 50.65 6.07 -22.83
C THR A 13 49.33 5.84 -22.11
N ASP A 14 48.71 6.94 -21.70
CA ASP A 14 47.33 7.03 -21.24
C ASP A 14 46.39 6.79 -22.44
N PRO A 15 45.52 5.75 -22.45
CA PRO A 15 44.41 5.72 -23.37
C PRO A 15 43.25 6.51 -22.74
N SER A 16 43.20 7.76 -23.16
CA SER A 16 42.02 8.60 -23.20
C SER A 16 40.73 7.81 -23.48
N GLY A 17 39.72 8.06 -22.64
CA GLY A 17 38.40 8.42 -23.12
C GLY A 17 37.58 7.35 -23.83
N ALA A 18 37.14 6.32 -23.10
CA ALA A 18 35.91 5.62 -23.44
C ALA A 18 34.78 6.17 -22.55
N PRO A 19 33.78 6.90 -23.08
CA PRO A 19 32.62 7.27 -22.29
C PRO A 19 31.91 5.98 -21.87
N GLY A 20 31.85 5.76 -20.56
CA GLY A 20 31.17 4.63 -19.94
C GLY A 20 29.74 4.55 -20.44
N ARG A 21 29.49 3.59 -21.33
CA ARG A 21 28.16 3.29 -21.87
C ARG A 21 27.25 3.02 -20.67
N PRO A 22 26.16 3.80 -20.47
CA PRO A 22 25.23 3.50 -19.40
C PRO A 22 24.66 2.11 -19.65
N VAL A 23 24.91 1.20 -18.69
CA VAL A 23 24.28 -0.12 -18.66
C VAL A 23 22.79 0.13 -18.42
N ALA A 24 22.06 0.27 -19.52
CA ALA A 24 20.62 0.40 -19.50
C ALA A 24 20.03 -0.85 -18.85
N ALA A 25 19.41 -0.67 -17.69
CA ALA A 25 18.69 -1.72 -17.00
C ALA A 25 17.68 -2.36 -17.97
N PRO A 26 17.55 -3.70 -18.00
CA PRO A 26 16.65 -4.35 -18.94
C PRO A 26 15.23 -3.84 -18.68
N VAL A 27 14.69 -3.10 -19.65
CA VAL A 27 13.27 -2.76 -19.73
C VAL A 27 12.52 -4.08 -19.75
N ARG A 28 12.00 -4.49 -18.58
CA ARG A 28 11.13 -5.66 -18.46
C ARG A 28 9.86 -5.38 -19.25
N ARG A 29 9.88 -5.78 -20.53
CA ARG A 29 8.70 -5.83 -21.38
C ARG A 29 7.64 -6.67 -20.66
N ARG A 30 6.53 -6.02 -20.33
CA ARG A 30 5.38 -6.64 -19.67
C ARG A 30 4.75 -7.62 -20.66
N ARG A 31 5.23 -8.87 -20.64
CA ARG A 31 4.63 -9.99 -21.40
C ARG A 31 3.13 -9.98 -21.07
N GLY A 32 2.29 -9.83 -22.09
CA GLY A 32 0.83 -9.88 -21.97
C GLY A 32 0.40 -11.22 -21.42
N ARG A 33 0.37 -11.35 -20.09
CA ARG A 33 -0.16 -12.52 -19.41
C ARG A 33 -1.66 -12.41 -19.42
N VAL A 34 -2.28 -13.15 -20.35
CA VAL A 34 -3.65 -13.64 -20.18
C VAL A 34 -3.65 -14.31 -18.80
N GLY A 35 -4.39 -13.74 -17.85
CA GLY A 35 -4.26 -14.14 -16.44
C GLY A 35 -4.68 -15.60 -16.26
N PRO A 36 -4.17 -16.31 -15.23
CA PRO A 36 -4.57 -17.70 -14.94
C PRO A 36 -6.10 -17.88 -14.79
N LEU A 37 -6.81 -16.80 -14.48
CA LEU A 37 -8.27 -16.75 -14.36
C LEU A 37 -9.01 -16.87 -15.69
N VAL A 38 -8.46 -16.33 -16.78
CA VAL A 38 -9.03 -16.49 -18.13
C VAL A 38 -8.77 -17.92 -18.62
N VAL A 39 -7.63 -18.50 -18.26
CA VAL A 39 -7.31 -19.91 -18.55
C VAL A 39 -8.28 -20.84 -17.82
N GLY A 40 -8.55 -20.60 -16.53
CA GLY A 40 -9.51 -21.41 -15.77
C GLY A 40 -10.94 -21.34 -16.32
N GLN A 41 -11.39 -20.17 -16.78
CA GLN A 41 -12.69 -20.02 -17.44
C GLN A 41 -12.75 -20.73 -18.79
N LEU A 42 -11.67 -20.68 -19.57
CA LEU A 42 -11.58 -21.40 -20.83
C LEU A 42 -11.64 -22.92 -20.61
N VAL A 43 -10.87 -23.44 -19.65
CA VAL A 43 -10.90 -24.86 -19.28
C VAL A 43 -12.29 -25.27 -18.79
N LEU A 44 -12.98 -24.42 -18.01
CA LEU A 44 -14.33 -24.71 -17.56
C LEU A 44 -15.33 -24.79 -18.73
N VAL A 45 -15.22 -23.88 -19.70
CA VAL A 45 -16.03 -23.91 -20.93
C VAL A 45 -15.74 -25.18 -21.73
N GLU A 46 -14.48 -25.58 -21.85
CA GLU A 46 -14.07 -26.79 -22.54
C GLU A 46 -14.62 -28.06 -21.87
N LEU A 47 -14.50 -28.17 -20.54
CA LEU A 47 -15.08 -29.28 -19.77
C LEU A 47 -16.61 -29.33 -19.89
N CYS A 48 -17.28 -28.17 -19.89
CA CYS A 48 -18.72 -28.07 -20.11
C CYS A 48 -19.10 -28.57 -21.51
N ALA A 49 -18.33 -28.20 -22.54
CA ALA A 49 -18.56 -28.65 -23.92
C ALA A 49 -18.36 -30.17 -24.05
N VAL A 50 -17.30 -30.72 -23.45
CA VAL A 50 -17.04 -32.17 -23.42
C VAL A 50 -18.15 -32.92 -22.69
N ALA A 51 -18.62 -32.41 -21.55
CA ALA A 51 -19.69 -33.04 -20.78
C ALA A 51 -21.02 -33.09 -21.56
N VAL A 52 -21.40 -31.98 -22.22
CA VAL A 52 -22.59 -31.93 -23.08
C VAL A 52 -22.43 -32.86 -24.27
N TRP A 53 -21.28 -32.86 -24.94
CA TRP A 53 -21.01 -33.75 -26.08
C TRP A 53 -21.12 -35.23 -25.70
N ALA A 54 -20.52 -35.63 -24.57
CA ALA A 54 -20.62 -37.00 -24.06
C ALA A 54 -22.07 -37.40 -23.71
N ALA A 55 -22.89 -36.45 -23.23
CA ALA A 55 -24.28 -36.70 -22.87
C ALA A 55 -25.18 -36.92 -24.10
N LEU A 56 -24.84 -36.38 -25.28
CA LEU A 56 -25.65 -36.51 -26.51
C LEU A 56 -25.82 -37.97 -26.97
N GLY A 57 -24.91 -38.87 -26.59
CA GLY A 57 -25.05 -40.31 -26.87
C GLY A 57 -25.97 -41.06 -25.90
N GLY A 58 -26.49 -40.39 -24.87
CA GLY A 58 -27.32 -40.98 -23.82
C GLY A 58 -28.82 -40.68 -23.95
N PRO A 59 -29.63 -41.17 -23.00
CA PRO A 59 -31.06 -40.86 -22.93
C PRO A 59 -31.34 -39.36 -22.81
N ALA A 60 -32.46 -38.89 -23.37
CA ALA A 60 -32.81 -37.46 -23.41
C ALA A 60 -32.84 -36.76 -22.04
N TRP A 61 -33.18 -37.48 -20.97
CA TRP A 61 -33.17 -36.94 -19.60
C TRP A 61 -31.75 -36.63 -19.08
N VAL A 62 -30.74 -37.40 -19.50
CA VAL A 62 -29.33 -37.17 -19.15
C VAL A 62 -28.83 -35.90 -19.82
N VAL A 63 -29.16 -35.71 -21.10
CA VAL A 63 -28.85 -34.48 -21.85
C VAL A 63 -29.47 -33.27 -21.16
N GLY A 64 -30.75 -33.37 -20.77
CA GLY A 64 -31.44 -32.30 -20.04
C GLY A 64 -30.77 -31.95 -18.71
N ALA A 65 -30.40 -32.95 -17.92
CA ALA A 65 -29.73 -32.75 -16.63
C ALA A 65 -28.33 -32.15 -16.78
N VAL A 66 -27.50 -32.69 -17.67
CA VAL A 66 -26.13 -32.20 -17.92
C VAL A 66 -26.16 -30.79 -18.51
N GLY A 67 -27.08 -30.52 -19.44
CA GLY A 67 -27.30 -29.19 -20.00
C GLY A 67 -27.70 -28.16 -18.93
N ALA A 68 -28.61 -28.52 -18.03
CA ALA A 68 -29.02 -27.65 -16.92
C ALA A 68 -27.88 -27.35 -15.96
N VAL A 69 -27.11 -28.38 -15.55
CA VAL A 69 -25.93 -28.19 -14.68
C VAL A 69 -24.87 -27.33 -15.36
N THR A 70 -24.58 -27.59 -16.63
CA THR A 70 -23.64 -26.81 -17.44
C THR A 70 -24.04 -25.34 -17.51
N LEU A 71 -25.33 -25.07 -17.78
CA LEU A 71 -25.86 -23.71 -17.81
C LEU A 71 -25.71 -23.03 -16.45
N VAL A 72 -26.01 -23.71 -15.34
CA VAL A 72 -25.82 -23.17 -13.98
C VAL A 72 -24.35 -22.87 -13.69
N VAL A 73 -23.44 -23.76 -14.08
CA VAL A 73 -21.99 -23.60 -13.88
C VAL A 73 -21.45 -22.42 -14.69
N LEU A 74 -21.86 -22.30 -15.96
CA LEU A 74 -21.47 -21.16 -16.81
C LEU A 74 -22.07 -19.87 -16.26
N LEU A 75 -23.35 -19.85 -15.87
CA LEU A 75 -23.95 -18.68 -15.23
C LEU A 75 -23.21 -18.31 -13.94
N ALA A 76 -22.84 -19.27 -13.09
CA ALA A 76 -22.07 -18.99 -11.88
C ALA A 76 -20.65 -18.49 -12.18
N ALA A 77 -20.00 -19.02 -13.22
CA ALA A 77 -18.65 -18.64 -13.62
C ALA A 77 -18.58 -17.27 -14.31
N PHE A 78 -19.63 -16.89 -15.05
CA PHE A 78 -19.71 -15.66 -15.84
C PHE A 78 -20.63 -14.58 -15.24
N ALA A 79 -21.43 -14.89 -14.22
CA ALA A 79 -22.26 -13.90 -13.55
C ALA A 79 -21.38 -12.82 -12.91
N ARG A 80 -21.57 -11.59 -13.41
CA ARG A 80 -20.98 -10.38 -12.84
C ARG A 80 -22.00 -9.69 -11.94
N ARG A 81 -21.62 -9.42 -10.70
CA ARG A 81 -22.40 -8.57 -9.79
C ARG A 81 -21.50 -7.44 -9.29
N GLY A 82 -21.94 -6.19 -9.43
CA GLY A 82 -21.20 -5.01 -8.93
C GLY A 82 -19.79 -4.85 -9.53
N GLY A 83 -19.56 -5.32 -10.76
CA GLY A 83 -18.26 -5.25 -11.45
C GLY A 83 -17.22 -6.26 -10.94
N ARG A 84 -17.65 -7.32 -10.25
CA ARG A 84 -16.84 -8.47 -9.84
C ARG A 84 -17.52 -9.74 -10.28
N TRP A 85 -16.73 -10.78 -10.49
CA TRP A 85 -17.23 -12.11 -10.81
C TRP A 85 -17.62 -12.82 -9.52
N TRP A 86 -18.65 -13.68 -9.55
CA TRP A 86 -19.13 -14.34 -8.34
C TRP A 86 -18.04 -15.15 -7.60
N TYR A 87 -17.13 -15.80 -8.34
CA TYR A 87 -16.00 -16.52 -7.74
C TYR A 87 -15.00 -15.61 -7.00
N GLU A 88 -14.83 -14.35 -7.44
CA GLU A 88 -13.95 -13.39 -6.74
C GLU A 88 -14.52 -13.04 -5.37
N ASP A 89 -15.85 -12.92 -5.27
CA ASP A 89 -16.52 -12.69 -3.99
C ASP A 89 -16.40 -13.90 -3.07
N LEU A 90 -16.54 -15.12 -3.61
CA LEU A 90 -16.36 -16.34 -2.83
C LEU A 90 -14.93 -16.45 -2.26
N LEU A 91 -13.91 -16.20 -3.09
CA LEU A 91 -12.51 -16.19 -2.65
C LEU A 91 -12.25 -15.13 -1.58
N LEU A 92 -12.82 -13.94 -1.73
CA LEU A 92 -12.71 -12.91 -0.68
C LEU A 92 -13.42 -13.30 0.61
N ARG A 93 -14.59 -13.95 0.54
CA ARG A 93 -15.29 -14.42 1.74
C ARG A 93 -14.47 -15.48 2.48
N ARG A 94 -13.82 -16.40 1.76
CA ARG A 94 -12.88 -17.37 2.35
C ARG A 94 -11.71 -16.67 3.03
N ARG A 95 -11.01 -15.79 2.31
CA ARG A 95 -9.88 -15.01 2.86
C ARG A 95 -10.28 -14.14 4.06
N LEU A 96 -11.50 -13.59 4.06
CA LEU A 96 -12.03 -12.84 5.19
C LEU A 96 -12.26 -13.73 6.42
N ARG A 97 -12.80 -14.95 6.23
CA ARG A 97 -12.95 -15.92 7.32
C ARG A 97 -11.60 -16.31 7.91
N GLU A 98 -10.64 -16.65 7.05
CA GLU A 98 -9.26 -16.99 7.46
C GLU A 98 -8.60 -15.83 8.24
N ARG A 99 -8.75 -14.58 7.76
CA ARG A 99 -8.23 -13.40 8.49
C ARG A 99 -8.89 -13.19 9.84
N ARG A 100 -10.21 -13.41 9.94
CA ARG A 100 -10.93 -13.32 11.22
C ARG A 100 -10.48 -14.37 12.21
N GLU A 101 -10.25 -15.60 11.75
CA GLU A 101 -9.74 -16.69 12.57
C GLU A 101 -8.33 -16.35 13.09
N ARG A 102 -7.43 -15.89 12.20
CA ARG A 102 -6.09 -15.43 12.59
C ARG A 102 -6.12 -14.26 13.58
N ALA A 103 -6.97 -13.26 13.34
CA ALA A 103 -7.11 -12.12 14.25
C ALA A 103 -7.61 -12.55 15.64
N ARG A 104 -8.57 -13.48 15.72
CA ARG A 104 -9.03 -14.03 17.00
C ARG A 104 -7.93 -14.79 17.73
N ALA A 105 -7.17 -15.61 17.01
CA ALA A 105 -6.05 -16.35 17.58
C ALA A 105 -4.96 -15.40 18.12
N ALA A 106 -4.63 -14.35 17.37
CA ALA A 106 -3.66 -13.33 17.80
C ALA A 106 -4.11 -12.59 19.06
N LEU A 107 -5.39 -12.21 19.14
CA LEU A 107 -5.96 -11.56 20.32
C LEU A 107 -6.01 -12.49 21.55
N ALA A 108 -6.28 -13.78 21.36
CA ALA A 108 -6.29 -14.77 22.45
C ALA A 108 -4.88 -15.09 22.97
N GLY A 109 -3.84 -14.98 22.13
CA GLY A 109 -2.46 -15.30 22.48
C GLY A 109 -1.79 -14.34 23.47
N GLY A 110 -2.41 -13.21 23.83
CA GLY A 110 -1.92 -12.28 24.86
C GLY A 110 -0.53 -11.66 24.61
N GLY A 111 0.05 -11.87 23.45
CA GLY A 111 1.45 -11.52 23.15
C GLY A 111 1.62 -10.05 22.77
N GLY A 112 2.13 -9.24 23.71
CA GLY A 112 3.06 -8.10 23.60
C GLY A 112 2.94 -7.00 22.52
N SER A 113 2.09 -7.14 21.52
CA SER A 113 1.86 -6.15 20.47
C SER A 113 0.65 -5.30 20.81
N GLU A 114 0.59 -4.08 20.26
CA GLU A 114 -0.55 -3.18 20.43
C GLU A 114 -1.85 -3.92 20.07
N PRO A 115 -2.79 -4.16 21.01
CA PRO A 115 -3.95 -5.02 20.77
C PRO A 115 -4.78 -4.58 19.55
N ARG A 116 -4.83 -3.27 19.31
CA ARG A 116 -5.48 -2.64 18.16
C ARG A 116 -4.90 -3.06 16.82
N LEU A 117 -3.58 -3.29 16.75
CA LEU A 117 -2.89 -3.68 15.52
C LEU A 117 -2.87 -5.19 15.32
N ALA A 118 -3.08 -5.98 16.36
CA ALA A 118 -3.04 -7.45 16.29
C ALA A 118 -4.04 -8.04 15.28
N SER A 119 -5.17 -7.37 15.03
CA SER A 119 -6.15 -7.81 14.03
C SER A 119 -5.77 -7.45 12.58
N LEU A 120 -4.82 -6.52 12.39
CA LEU A 120 -4.36 -6.05 11.08
C LEU A 120 -3.01 -6.64 10.68
N ALA A 121 -2.07 -6.69 11.61
CA ALA A 121 -0.70 -7.13 11.42
C ALA A 121 -0.24 -7.91 12.67
N PRO A 122 -0.62 -9.19 12.80
CA PRO A 122 -0.36 -9.99 14.00
C PRO A 122 1.14 -10.22 14.25
N GLU A 123 1.96 -10.29 13.19
CA GLU A 123 3.41 -10.46 13.31
C GLU A 123 4.17 -9.11 13.39
N LEU A 124 3.46 -8.01 13.61
CA LEU A 124 4.07 -6.69 13.70
C LEU A 124 5.05 -6.61 14.87
N SER A 125 6.31 -6.36 14.55
CA SER A 125 7.34 -5.96 15.51
C SER A 125 7.97 -4.65 15.05
N ILE A 126 8.27 -3.75 15.99
CA ILE A 126 8.95 -2.49 15.69
C ILE A 126 10.14 -2.39 16.63
N ILE A 127 11.33 -2.31 16.04
CA ILE A 127 12.59 -2.15 16.75
C ILE A 127 13.13 -0.74 16.54
N GLU A 128 14.11 -0.38 17.37
CA GLU A 128 14.85 0.86 17.23
C GLU A 128 16.27 0.59 16.77
N LEU A 129 16.69 1.30 15.73
CA LEU A 129 18.05 1.35 15.26
C LEU A 129 18.60 2.75 15.51
N THR A 130 19.72 2.84 16.21
CA THR A 130 20.46 4.10 16.36
C THR A 130 21.60 4.11 15.36
N ASP A 131 21.58 5.03 14.40
CA ASP A 131 22.66 5.24 13.43
C ASP A 131 23.13 6.69 13.50
N ARG A 132 24.42 6.89 13.84
CA ARG A 132 25.06 8.22 13.94
C ARG A 132 24.24 9.25 14.75
N GLY A 133 23.65 8.82 15.86
CA GLY A 133 22.82 9.65 16.74
C GLY A 133 21.38 9.88 16.25
N THR A 134 21.02 9.40 15.05
CA THR A 134 19.63 9.41 14.56
C THR A 134 18.93 8.12 15.00
N ARG A 135 17.77 8.27 15.65
CA ARG A 135 16.91 7.15 16.04
C ARG A 135 15.98 6.81 14.87
N LEU A 136 16.02 5.56 14.41
CA LEU A 136 15.22 5.05 13.31
C LEU A 136 14.40 3.84 13.76
N GLY A 137 13.09 3.96 13.70
CA GLY A 137 12.17 2.84 13.85
C GLY A 137 12.18 1.96 12.60
N ILE A 138 12.33 0.65 12.79
CA ILE A 138 12.16 -0.35 11.73
C ILE A 138 11.02 -1.27 12.14
N GLY A 139 9.95 -1.25 11.36
CA GLY A 139 8.84 -2.18 11.47
C GLY A 139 9.08 -3.44 10.63
N GLN A 140 8.60 -4.57 11.11
CA GLN A 140 8.59 -5.84 10.40
C GLN A 140 7.19 -6.43 10.50
N ASP A 141 6.65 -6.91 9.38
CA ASP A 141 5.42 -7.71 9.29
C ASP A 141 5.60 -8.86 8.29
N ASP A 142 4.54 -9.64 8.02
CA ASP A 142 4.50 -10.79 7.10
C ASP A 142 5.11 -10.51 5.71
N HIS A 143 5.12 -9.25 5.25
CA HIS A 143 5.55 -8.85 3.92
C HIS A 143 6.99 -8.30 3.88
N GLY A 144 7.73 -8.28 5.00
CA GLY A 144 9.08 -7.74 5.12
C GLY A 144 9.20 -6.55 6.08
N TRP A 145 10.09 -5.61 5.76
CA TRP A 145 10.45 -4.52 6.66
C TRP A 145 10.06 -3.16 6.11
N PHE A 146 9.84 -2.19 7.00
CA PHE A 146 9.52 -0.82 6.65
C PHE A 146 10.09 0.20 7.63
N ALA A 147 10.26 1.41 7.14
CA ALA A 147 10.62 2.58 7.93
C ALA A 147 9.91 3.81 7.34
N ALA A 148 9.71 4.85 8.13
CA ALA A 148 9.03 6.04 7.65
C ALA A 148 9.66 7.34 8.18
N VAL A 149 9.41 8.41 7.43
CA VAL A 149 9.68 9.79 7.82
C VAL A 149 8.36 10.55 7.94
N ALA A 150 8.27 11.49 8.87
CA ALA A 150 7.16 12.45 8.91
C ALA A 150 7.57 13.75 8.23
N LEU A 151 6.67 14.33 7.44
CA LEU A 151 6.80 15.70 6.93
C LEU A 151 6.29 16.69 7.98
N TYR A 152 6.88 17.87 7.99
CA TYR A 152 6.44 18.98 8.84
C TYR A 152 5.66 20.01 8.04
N GLY A 153 4.69 20.65 8.70
CA GLY A 153 4.08 21.87 8.20
C GLY A 153 5.13 22.99 8.06
N ARG A 154 4.87 23.93 7.16
CA ARG A 154 5.65 25.17 7.12
C ARG A 154 5.37 26.00 8.39
N SER A 155 6.34 26.82 8.78
CA SER A 155 6.16 27.79 9.86
C SER A 155 4.94 28.67 9.57
N GLY A 156 4.03 28.80 10.54
CA GLY A 156 2.76 29.54 10.40
C GLY A 156 1.53 28.71 10.02
N ALA A 157 1.67 27.42 9.71
CA ALA A 157 0.50 26.56 9.49
C ALA A 157 -0.28 26.30 10.80
N PRO A 158 -1.63 26.29 10.78
CA PRO A 158 -2.44 26.03 11.98
C PRO A 158 -2.06 24.70 12.63
N ALA A 159 -1.63 24.75 13.89
CA ALA A 159 -1.17 23.60 14.67
C ALA A 159 -0.12 22.72 13.95
N GLY A 160 0.72 23.30 13.08
CA GLY A 160 1.75 22.57 12.34
C GLY A 160 1.21 21.61 11.26
N SER A 161 -0.07 21.76 10.87
CA SER A 161 -0.72 20.95 9.83
C SER A 161 0.02 21.03 8.50
N VAL A 162 0.16 19.90 7.80
CA VAL A 162 0.84 19.83 6.51
C VAL A 162 -0.10 20.26 5.39
N GLU A 163 0.37 21.12 4.48
CA GLU A 163 -0.38 21.52 3.27
C GLU A 163 -0.63 20.34 2.33
N SER A 164 -1.80 20.33 1.67
CA SER A 164 -2.20 19.24 0.76
C SER A 164 -1.30 19.16 -0.47
N ALA A 165 -0.78 20.29 -0.94
CA ALA A 165 0.20 20.38 -2.01
C ALA A 165 1.51 19.64 -1.69
N SER A 166 1.82 19.40 -0.40
CA SER A 166 2.99 18.59 0.00
C SER A 166 2.79 17.11 -0.32
N VAL A 167 1.54 16.63 -0.42
CA VAL A 167 1.23 15.27 -0.88
C VAL A 167 1.68 15.10 -2.34
N ASP A 168 1.28 16.03 -3.21
CA ASP A 168 1.63 15.97 -4.64
C ASP A 168 3.14 16.10 -4.87
N ARG A 169 3.80 16.99 -4.12
CA ARG A 169 5.27 17.12 -4.15
C ARG A 169 5.96 15.83 -3.68
N ALA A 170 5.49 15.22 -2.59
CA ALA A 170 6.05 13.97 -2.11
C ALA A 170 5.87 12.82 -3.12
N VAL A 171 4.70 12.71 -3.76
CA VAL A 171 4.46 11.71 -4.80
C VAL A 171 5.39 11.90 -6.00
N ARG A 172 5.64 13.15 -6.40
CA ARG A 172 6.60 13.48 -7.46
C ARG A 172 8.02 13.04 -7.08
N VAL A 173 8.47 13.37 -5.87
CA VAL A 173 9.78 12.91 -5.34
C VAL A 173 9.88 11.40 -5.39
N LEU A 174 8.84 10.66 -4.96
CA LEU A 174 8.85 9.21 -4.98
C LEU A 174 8.86 8.60 -6.39
N SER A 175 8.29 9.29 -7.38
CA SER A 175 8.28 8.84 -8.78
C SER A 175 9.68 8.87 -9.42
N GLU A 176 10.54 9.75 -8.94
CA GLU A 176 11.94 9.89 -9.35
C GLU A 176 12.91 9.16 -8.40
N PHE A 177 12.42 8.74 -7.24
CA PHE A 177 13.24 8.11 -6.21
C PHE A 177 13.70 6.70 -6.62
N ASN A 178 15.02 6.50 -6.61
CA ASN A 178 15.63 5.20 -6.82
C ASN A 178 16.47 4.79 -5.60
N GLY A 179 15.87 4.00 -4.72
CA GLY A 179 16.47 3.48 -3.50
C GLY A 179 16.48 1.95 -3.47
N PRO A 180 17.25 1.34 -2.56
CA PRO A 180 17.33 -0.11 -2.41
C PRO A 180 16.09 -0.65 -1.64
N VAL A 181 14.90 -0.39 -2.18
CA VAL A 181 13.60 -0.66 -1.55
C VAL A 181 12.64 -1.23 -2.58
N THR A 182 11.67 -2.02 -2.13
CA THR A 182 10.61 -2.60 -2.96
C THR A 182 9.63 -1.55 -3.46
N CYS A 183 9.29 -0.58 -2.59
CA CYS A 183 8.45 0.56 -2.90
C CYS A 183 8.61 1.65 -1.85
N ALA A 184 8.12 2.84 -2.20
CA ALA A 184 7.90 3.93 -1.28
C ALA A 184 6.40 4.29 -1.26
N GLN A 185 5.94 4.97 -0.23
CA GLN A 185 4.53 5.35 -0.09
C GLN A 185 4.40 6.74 0.51
N VAL A 186 3.47 7.53 -0.01
CA VAL A 186 2.99 8.75 0.68
C VAL A 186 1.68 8.43 1.38
N VAL A 187 1.58 8.80 2.65
CA VAL A 187 0.37 8.65 3.46
C VAL A 187 -0.01 10.02 4.02
N SER A 188 -1.21 10.49 3.70
CA SER A 188 -1.79 11.73 4.23
C SER A 188 -2.98 11.38 5.11
N HIS A 189 -2.82 11.50 6.42
CA HIS A 189 -3.90 11.33 7.38
C HIS A 189 -4.42 12.69 7.82
N THR A 190 -5.74 12.82 7.86
CA THR A 190 -6.41 14.04 8.32
C THR A 190 -7.49 13.68 9.34
N MET A 191 -7.43 14.36 10.48
CA MET A 191 -8.49 14.39 11.47
C MET A 191 -9.29 15.68 11.33
N VAL A 192 -10.61 15.58 11.44
CA VAL A 192 -11.54 16.71 11.45
C VAL A 192 -12.35 16.68 12.74
N TRP A 193 -12.40 17.80 13.45
CA TRP A 193 -13.17 17.93 14.68
C TRP A 193 -13.80 19.32 14.78
N TYR A 194 -14.72 19.46 15.73
CA TYR A 194 -15.40 20.72 16.03
C TYR A 194 -14.93 21.18 17.41
N PRO A 195 -14.06 22.20 17.50
CA PRO A 195 -13.49 22.65 18.78
C PRO A 195 -14.55 23.04 19.81
N ALA A 196 -15.65 23.62 19.34
CA ALA A 196 -16.82 23.99 20.14
C ALA A 196 -18.12 23.82 19.32
N PRO A 197 -19.28 23.62 19.98
CA PRO A 197 -20.58 23.65 19.30
C PRO A 197 -20.75 24.94 18.48
N GLY A 198 -21.13 24.82 17.20
CA GLY A 198 -21.33 25.95 16.29
C GLY A 198 -20.05 26.56 15.68
N SER A 199 -18.85 26.12 16.12
CA SER A 199 -17.59 26.55 15.50
C SER A 199 -17.37 25.89 14.14
N PRO A 200 -16.62 26.53 13.22
CA PRO A 200 -16.23 25.88 11.97
C PRO A 200 -15.37 24.64 12.24
N PRO A 201 -15.43 23.61 11.38
CA PRO A 201 -14.61 22.41 11.54
C PRO A 201 -13.12 22.77 11.48
N ALA A 202 -12.37 22.29 12.45
CA ALA A 202 -10.91 22.31 12.45
C ALA A 202 -10.39 21.00 11.86
N ALA A 203 -9.25 21.07 11.16
CA ALA A 203 -8.60 19.90 10.59
C ALA A 203 -7.09 19.93 10.83
N HIS A 204 -6.52 18.77 11.13
CA HIS A 204 -5.08 18.57 11.28
C HIS A 204 -4.64 17.46 10.33
N ARG A 205 -3.64 17.77 9.51
CA ARG A 205 -3.07 16.84 8.54
C ARG A 205 -1.65 16.48 8.91
N THR A 206 -1.41 15.18 8.97
CA THR A 206 -0.08 14.60 9.10
C THR A 206 0.25 13.84 7.83
N VAL A 207 1.46 14.04 7.30
CA VAL A 207 1.92 13.33 6.11
C VAL A 207 3.17 12.55 6.44
N TRP A 208 3.17 11.26 6.10
CA TRP A 208 4.32 10.38 6.21
C TRP A 208 4.77 9.91 4.84
N VAL A 209 6.07 9.64 4.73
CA VAL A 209 6.65 8.96 3.58
C VAL A 209 7.33 7.69 4.08
N ALA A 210 6.83 6.53 3.65
CA ALA A 210 7.30 5.23 4.09
C ALA A 210 8.12 4.54 2.98
N LEU A 211 9.07 3.72 3.40
CA LEU A 211 9.86 2.84 2.55
C LEU A 211 9.60 1.38 2.95
N ARG A 212 9.47 0.51 1.95
CA ARG A 212 9.25 -0.92 2.12
C ARG A 212 10.40 -1.71 1.54
N LEU A 213 10.90 -2.71 2.26
CA LEU A 213 11.79 -3.74 1.74
C LEU A 213 11.15 -5.11 1.94
N SER A 214 10.76 -5.76 0.84
CA SER A 214 10.17 -7.10 0.86
C SER A 214 11.22 -8.15 1.19
N VAL A 215 10.79 -9.31 1.70
CA VAL A 215 11.67 -10.46 1.94
C VAL A 215 12.43 -10.87 0.67
N ARG A 216 11.76 -10.79 -0.49
CA ARG A 216 12.37 -11.14 -1.78
C ARG A 216 13.50 -10.18 -2.15
N ASP A 217 13.25 -8.87 -2.05
CA ASP A 217 14.22 -7.87 -2.48
C ASP A 217 15.36 -7.73 -1.46
N ALA A 218 15.08 -7.95 -0.17
CA ALA A 218 16.09 -8.00 0.88
C ALA A 218 17.21 -9.02 0.55
N ARG A 219 16.89 -10.17 -0.04
CA ARG A 219 17.90 -11.17 -0.43
C ARG A 219 18.91 -10.64 -1.45
N THR A 220 18.54 -9.65 -2.24
CA THR A 220 19.41 -9.06 -3.27
C THR A 220 20.07 -7.79 -2.75
N GLU A 221 19.28 -6.87 -2.19
CA GLU A 221 19.73 -5.54 -1.80
C GLU A 221 20.67 -5.52 -0.59
N THR A 222 20.66 -6.58 0.22
CA THR A 222 21.48 -6.66 1.44
C THR A 222 22.85 -7.30 1.22
N VAL A 223 23.11 -7.93 0.07
CA VAL A 223 24.36 -8.69 -0.20
C VAL A 223 25.59 -7.81 -0.06
N ALA A 224 25.60 -6.65 -0.73
CA ALA A 224 26.68 -5.66 -0.63
C ALA A 224 26.81 -5.03 0.77
N ARG A 225 25.88 -5.35 1.68
CA ARG A 225 25.79 -4.86 3.06
C ARG A 225 25.86 -6.02 4.05
N GLY A 226 26.64 -7.05 3.75
CA GLY A 226 26.92 -8.17 4.64
C GLY A 226 25.78 -9.17 4.86
N GLY A 227 24.62 -8.99 4.20
CA GLY A 227 23.49 -9.92 4.29
C GLY A 227 22.80 -9.97 5.65
N GLY A 228 21.84 -10.89 5.76
CA GLY A 228 21.07 -11.13 6.99
C GLY A 228 20.31 -9.90 7.50
N MET A 229 19.93 -9.94 8.79
CA MET A 229 19.15 -8.86 9.42
C MET A 229 19.93 -7.55 9.53
N ALA A 230 21.23 -7.61 9.85
CA ALA A 230 22.08 -6.41 9.88
C ALA A 230 22.20 -5.74 8.50
N GLY A 231 22.19 -6.53 7.43
CA GLY A 231 22.13 -6.02 6.06
C GLY A 231 20.80 -5.34 5.74
N VAL A 232 19.67 -5.90 6.20
CA VAL A 232 18.33 -5.27 6.09
C VAL A 232 18.32 -3.90 6.78
N HIS A 233 18.80 -3.83 8.03
CA HIS A 233 18.84 -2.58 8.79
C HIS A 233 19.67 -1.51 8.09
N ARG A 234 20.88 -1.87 7.62
CA ARG A 234 21.73 -0.95 6.84
C ARG A 234 21.11 -0.53 5.52
N THR A 235 20.36 -1.42 4.87
CA THR A 235 19.67 -1.13 3.61
C THR A 235 18.55 -0.11 3.82
N LEU A 236 17.72 -0.29 4.85
CA LEU A 236 16.66 0.65 5.20
C LEU A 236 17.22 2.00 5.68
N ALA A 237 18.24 2.00 6.55
CA ALA A 237 18.89 3.24 6.98
C ALA A 237 19.46 4.03 5.79
N ALA A 238 20.12 3.35 4.85
CA ALA A 238 20.60 3.98 3.62
C ALA A 238 19.44 4.48 2.74
N GLY A 239 18.34 3.73 2.65
CA GLY A 239 17.13 4.13 1.95
C GLY A 239 16.52 5.41 2.52
N VAL A 240 16.36 5.48 3.84
CA VAL A 240 15.85 6.66 4.56
C VAL A 240 16.78 7.85 4.38
N GLY A 241 18.11 7.67 4.46
CA GLY A 241 19.07 8.73 4.19
C GLY A 241 19.00 9.27 2.75
N ARG A 242 18.80 8.40 1.76
CA ARG A 242 18.59 8.83 0.35
C ARG A 242 17.26 9.54 0.17
N LEU A 243 16.20 9.02 0.79
CA LEU A 243 14.87 9.65 0.75
C LEU A 243 14.93 11.05 1.36
N GLY A 244 15.61 11.20 2.49
CA GLY A 244 15.74 12.51 3.14
C GLY A 244 16.47 13.52 2.27
N LYS A 245 17.53 13.13 1.56
CA LYS A 245 18.18 13.99 0.56
C LYS A 245 17.22 14.42 -0.55
N ALA A 246 16.42 13.50 -1.08
CA ALA A 246 15.46 13.78 -2.13
C ALA A 246 14.32 14.72 -1.66
N LEU A 247 13.81 14.51 -0.45
CA LEU A 247 12.80 15.38 0.17
C LEU A 247 13.35 16.78 0.44
N ASN A 248 14.58 16.89 0.95
CA ASN A 248 15.25 18.18 1.15
C ASN A 248 15.46 18.94 -0.16
N ALA A 249 15.89 18.25 -1.23
CA ALA A 249 16.03 18.87 -2.56
C ALA A 249 14.69 19.41 -3.09
N ALA A 250 13.56 18.80 -2.71
CA ALA A 250 12.21 19.26 -3.04
C ALA A 250 11.64 20.29 -2.05
N GLY A 251 12.42 20.74 -1.07
CA GLY A 251 11.98 21.70 -0.05
C GLY A 251 10.88 21.15 0.88
N LEU A 252 10.90 19.84 1.15
CA LEU A 252 10.00 19.17 2.07
C LEU A 252 10.71 18.90 3.41
N PRO A 253 10.45 19.71 4.46
CA PRO A 253 11.04 19.49 5.78
C PRO A 253 10.50 18.19 6.35
N HIS A 254 11.39 17.37 6.91
CA HIS A 254 11.04 16.03 7.37
C HIS A 254 11.94 15.56 8.51
N ARG A 255 11.51 14.48 9.17
CA ARG A 255 12.32 13.72 10.13
C ARG A 255 12.12 12.23 9.99
N ALA A 256 13.14 11.45 10.32
CA ALA A 256 12.97 10.02 10.56
C ALA A 256 12.11 9.79 11.81
N LEU A 257 11.26 8.77 11.77
CA LEU A 257 10.49 8.33 12.93
C LEU A 257 11.30 7.33 13.75
N GLY A 258 11.36 7.54 15.06
CA GLY A 258 11.84 6.52 16.00
C GLY A 258 10.84 5.36 16.16
N ARG A 259 11.15 4.38 17.02
CA ARG A 259 10.27 3.21 17.24
C ARG A 259 8.86 3.59 17.68
N ASP A 260 8.76 4.42 18.71
CA ASP A 260 7.47 4.75 19.33
C ASP A 260 6.65 5.70 18.43
N GLU A 261 7.35 6.58 17.70
CA GLU A 261 6.73 7.49 16.73
C GLU A 261 6.23 6.76 15.49
N LEU A 262 6.97 5.75 15.01
CA LEU A 262 6.54 4.89 13.92
C LEU A 262 5.31 4.09 14.33
N ARG A 263 5.28 3.55 15.57
CA ARG A 263 4.10 2.89 16.13
C ARG A 263 2.89 3.83 16.15
N ALA A 264 3.06 5.04 16.70
CA ALA A 264 1.98 6.04 16.77
C ALA A 264 1.48 6.44 15.37
N ALA A 265 2.38 6.61 14.41
CA ALA A 265 2.02 6.93 13.02
C ALA A 265 1.19 5.82 12.36
N VAL A 266 1.55 4.55 12.60
CA VAL A 266 0.79 3.40 12.12
C VAL A 266 -0.61 3.35 12.73
N VAL A 267 -0.73 3.52 14.06
CA VAL A 267 -2.02 3.53 14.76
C VAL A 267 -2.91 4.67 14.28
N SER A 268 -2.37 5.89 14.16
CA SER A 268 -3.11 7.07 13.76
C SER A 268 -3.55 7.02 12.30
N ALA A 269 -2.67 6.62 11.37
CA ALA A 269 -3.04 6.44 9.97
C ALA A 269 -4.12 5.36 9.77
N ALA A 270 -4.10 4.30 10.60
CA ALA A 270 -5.16 3.30 10.62
C ALA A 270 -6.50 3.84 11.17
N GLY A 271 -6.46 4.97 11.90
CA GLY A 271 -7.57 5.57 12.63
C GLY A 271 -7.92 4.83 13.92
N LEU A 272 -6.99 4.04 14.45
CA LEU A 272 -7.19 3.20 15.64
C LEU A 272 -6.81 3.93 16.93
N ASP A 273 -6.39 5.19 16.84
CA ASP A 273 -6.29 6.12 17.95
C ASP A 273 -7.66 6.60 18.47
N LEU A 274 -8.72 6.43 17.67
CA LEU A 274 -10.09 6.82 18.02
C LEU A 274 -10.74 5.97 19.12
N THR A 275 -10.30 4.72 19.27
CA THR A 275 -10.79 3.78 20.30
C THR A 275 -9.69 2.79 20.70
N PRO A 276 -9.61 2.40 21.99
CA PRO A 276 -8.68 1.36 22.43
C PRO A 276 -9.07 -0.05 21.96
N ASP A 277 -10.30 -0.28 21.51
CA ASP A 277 -10.81 -1.61 21.20
C ASP A 277 -10.22 -2.20 19.91
N PRO A 278 -9.82 -3.48 19.89
CA PRO A 278 -9.34 -4.13 18.68
C PRO A 278 -10.48 -4.25 17.67
N PRO A 279 -10.29 -3.79 16.42
CA PRO A 279 -11.37 -3.81 15.45
C PRO A 279 -11.54 -5.21 14.83
N ALA A 280 -12.77 -5.53 14.46
CA ALA A 280 -13.16 -6.74 13.73
C ALA A 280 -13.53 -6.43 12.29
N GLU A 281 -12.95 -7.18 11.34
CA GLU A 281 -13.26 -7.02 9.92
C GLU A 281 -14.64 -7.62 9.61
N ILE A 282 -15.47 -6.87 8.89
CA ILE A 282 -16.71 -7.31 8.26
C ILE A 282 -16.64 -7.16 6.75
N TRP A 283 -17.61 -7.73 6.03
CA TRP A 283 -17.61 -7.69 4.57
C TRP A 283 -17.48 -6.26 4.04
N THR A 284 -18.21 -5.31 4.61
CA THR A 284 -18.22 -3.95 4.09
C THR A 284 -17.22 -3.02 4.78
N GLY A 285 -16.51 -3.43 5.84
CA GLY A 285 -15.72 -2.50 6.68
C GLY A 285 -14.91 -3.15 7.79
N LEU A 286 -14.24 -2.34 8.58
CA LEU A 286 -13.53 -2.74 9.80
C LEU A 286 -14.16 -1.99 10.98
N ARG A 287 -14.65 -2.68 12.01
CA ARG A 287 -15.47 -2.08 13.09
C ARG A 287 -14.87 -2.28 14.48
N GLY A 288 -14.90 -1.27 15.33
CA GLY A 288 -14.49 -1.37 16.73
C GLY A 288 -14.85 -0.09 17.50
N GLY A 289 -15.24 -0.21 18.76
CA GLY A 289 -15.47 0.93 19.65
C GLY A 289 -16.46 1.99 19.14
N GLY A 290 -17.50 1.60 18.42
CA GLY A 290 -18.50 2.52 17.83
C GLY A 290 -18.10 3.18 16.51
N TRP A 291 -16.91 2.85 15.98
CA TRP A 291 -16.40 3.36 14.71
C TRP A 291 -16.36 2.28 13.64
N THR A 292 -16.70 2.67 12.41
CA THR A 292 -16.52 1.84 11.21
C THR A 292 -15.54 2.53 10.25
N HIS A 293 -14.55 1.77 9.79
CA HIS A 293 -13.60 2.16 8.76
C HIS A 293 -14.01 1.54 7.42
N ARG A 294 -14.07 2.36 6.38
CA ARG A 294 -14.29 1.97 4.99
C ARG A 294 -13.08 2.34 4.16
N CYS A 295 -12.66 1.43 3.28
CA CYS A 295 -11.54 1.66 2.38
C CYS A 295 -12.06 1.64 0.93
N LEU A 296 -11.57 2.58 0.15
CA LEU A 296 -11.86 2.74 -1.25
C LEU A 296 -10.55 2.65 -2.03
N THR A 297 -10.52 1.89 -3.12
CA THR A 297 -9.48 2.05 -4.13
C THR A 297 -9.90 3.13 -5.11
N LEU A 298 -9.05 4.11 -5.31
CA LEU A 298 -9.30 5.26 -6.17
C LEU A 298 -8.72 5.01 -7.56
N ARG A 299 -9.46 5.45 -8.58
CA ARG A 299 -8.97 5.47 -9.96
C ARG A 299 -8.49 6.86 -10.30
N ALA A 300 -7.24 7.15 -9.96
CA ALA A 300 -6.58 8.38 -10.35
C ALA A 300 -5.88 8.22 -11.70
N ARG A 301 -5.89 9.28 -12.52
CA ARG A 301 -4.93 9.40 -13.62
C ARG A 301 -3.52 9.51 -13.02
N PRO A 302 -2.46 9.02 -13.68
CA PRO A 302 -1.11 8.99 -13.12
C PRO A 302 -0.59 10.35 -12.59
N GLU A 303 -1.05 11.45 -13.18
CA GLU A 303 -0.63 12.81 -12.84
C GLU A 303 -1.72 13.63 -12.12
N ALA A 304 -2.85 13.01 -11.77
CA ALA A 304 -3.93 13.73 -11.09
C ALA A 304 -3.46 14.17 -9.69
N PRO A 305 -3.60 15.46 -9.33
CA PRO A 305 -3.20 15.96 -8.03
C PRO A 305 -4.10 15.34 -6.95
N LEU A 306 -3.47 14.63 -6.01
CA LEU A 306 -4.12 14.06 -4.84
C LEU A 306 -4.36 15.11 -3.76
N GLY A 307 -3.59 16.21 -3.73
CA GLY A 307 -3.79 17.30 -2.78
C GLY A 307 -5.21 17.88 -2.84
N THR A 308 -5.73 18.13 -4.05
CA THR A 308 -7.10 18.61 -4.26
C THR A 308 -8.14 17.63 -3.73
N LEU A 309 -7.91 16.33 -3.91
CA LEU A 309 -8.80 15.30 -3.35
C LEU A 309 -8.76 15.31 -1.82
N VAL A 310 -7.57 15.40 -1.22
CA VAL A 310 -7.41 15.43 0.24
C VAL A 310 -8.16 16.63 0.84
N ASP A 311 -8.02 17.82 0.26
CA ASP A 311 -8.76 19.01 0.72
C ASP A 311 -10.26 18.82 0.53
N ALA A 312 -10.70 18.30 -0.62
CA ALA A 312 -12.12 18.09 -0.89
C ALA A 312 -12.76 17.03 0.04
N VAL A 313 -12.02 16.00 0.46
CA VAL A 313 -12.50 15.03 1.45
C VAL A 313 -12.52 15.66 2.84
N THR A 314 -11.56 16.53 3.17
CA THR A 314 -11.54 17.26 4.44
C THR A 314 -12.81 18.09 4.64
N THR A 315 -13.40 18.65 3.57
CA THR A 315 -14.65 19.43 3.65
C THR A 315 -15.91 18.58 3.79
N THR A 316 -15.83 17.25 3.74
CA THR A 316 -16.98 16.34 3.96
C THR A 316 -17.31 16.11 5.43
N SER A 317 -16.55 16.70 6.35
CA SER A 317 -16.63 16.46 7.79
C SER A 317 -16.40 14.99 8.19
N ALA A 318 -15.70 14.22 7.37
CA ALA A 318 -15.24 12.89 7.73
C ALA A 318 -14.24 12.98 8.89
N PRO A 319 -14.57 12.48 10.11
CA PRO A 319 -13.77 12.75 11.30
C PRO A 319 -12.32 12.26 11.20
N SER A 320 -12.10 11.18 10.47
CA SER A 320 -10.77 10.61 10.27
C SER A 320 -10.69 9.99 8.88
N HIS A 321 -9.80 10.49 8.02
CA HIS A 321 -9.58 9.93 6.70
C HIS A 321 -8.10 9.86 6.36
N THR A 322 -7.72 8.92 5.49
CA THR A 322 -6.33 8.70 5.09
C THR A 322 -6.25 8.41 3.61
N VAL A 323 -5.47 9.20 2.88
CA VAL A 323 -5.11 8.94 1.48
C VAL A 323 -3.71 8.36 1.46
N ALA A 324 -3.55 7.20 0.83
CA ALA A 324 -2.25 6.55 0.69
C ALA A 324 -1.97 6.19 -0.77
N VAL A 325 -0.76 6.40 -1.24
CA VAL A 325 -0.33 6.04 -2.59
C VAL A 325 1.06 5.43 -2.56
N THR A 326 1.17 4.22 -3.11
CA THR A 326 2.43 3.48 -3.18
C THR A 326 3.06 3.69 -4.55
N VAL A 327 4.35 3.98 -4.57
CA VAL A 327 5.16 4.21 -5.77
C VAL A 327 6.28 3.17 -5.81
N PRO A 328 6.25 2.22 -6.77
CA PRO A 328 7.35 1.30 -6.97
C PRO A 328 8.57 2.03 -7.57
N PRO A 329 9.81 1.56 -7.34
CA PRO A 329 11.03 2.20 -7.85
C PRO A 329 10.99 2.36 -9.36
N GLY A 330 11.23 3.60 -9.84
CA GLY A 330 11.23 3.94 -11.27
C GLY A 330 9.91 3.63 -11.99
N GLY A 331 8.83 3.41 -11.25
CA GLY A 331 7.54 2.98 -11.78
C GLY A 331 6.44 4.02 -11.54
N ARG A 332 5.28 3.75 -12.13
CA ARG A 332 4.11 4.61 -11.96
C ARG A 332 3.45 4.37 -10.59
N PRO A 333 2.91 5.41 -9.94
CA PRO A 333 2.11 5.25 -8.74
C PRO A 333 1.01 4.21 -8.92
N ALA A 334 0.83 3.35 -7.92
CA ALA A 334 -0.29 2.44 -7.84
C ALA A 334 -1.60 3.20 -7.63
N ALA A 335 -2.74 2.52 -7.82
CA ALA A 335 -4.05 3.08 -7.52
C ALA A 335 -4.08 3.56 -6.05
N PRO A 336 -4.36 4.86 -5.78
CA PRO A 336 -4.41 5.36 -4.42
C PRO A 336 -5.51 4.70 -3.60
N LEU A 337 -5.32 4.67 -2.29
CA LEU A 337 -6.29 4.19 -1.32
C LEU A 337 -6.84 5.37 -0.53
N LEU A 338 -8.13 5.32 -0.23
CA LEU A 338 -8.80 6.25 0.67
C LEU A 338 -9.50 5.47 1.77
N ARG A 339 -9.01 5.60 3.00
CA ARG A 339 -9.67 5.15 4.22
C ARG A 339 -10.52 6.29 4.77
N VAL A 340 -11.74 5.98 5.17
CA VAL A 340 -12.65 6.88 5.90
C VAL A 340 -13.11 6.16 7.16
N ALA A 341 -13.00 6.79 8.32
CA ALA A 341 -13.59 6.34 9.58
C ALA A 341 -14.66 7.32 10.04
N ALA A 342 -15.76 6.78 10.52
CA ALA A 342 -16.90 7.50 11.04
C ALA A 342 -17.63 6.65 12.08
N MET A 343 -18.49 7.29 12.87
CA MET A 343 -19.39 6.59 13.78
C MET A 343 -20.29 5.61 13.02
N ASP A 344 -20.59 4.47 13.64
CA ASP A 344 -21.32 3.36 13.02
C ASP A 344 -22.67 3.75 12.40
N ASN A 345 -23.38 4.70 13.02
CA ASN A 345 -24.66 5.21 12.55
C ASN A 345 -24.56 6.21 11.39
N HIS A 346 -23.38 6.76 11.10
CA HIS A 346 -23.18 7.79 10.07
C HIS A 346 -22.29 7.35 8.90
N VAL A 347 -21.56 6.24 9.05
CA VAL A 347 -20.51 5.82 8.09
C VAL A 347 -21.03 5.62 6.66
N GLU A 348 -22.25 5.10 6.49
CA GLU A 348 -22.79 4.83 5.16
C GLU A 348 -23.10 6.13 4.40
N ALA A 349 -23.79 7.07 5.05
CA ALA A 349 -24.09 8.38 4.48
C ALA A 349 -22.80 9.14 4.16
N LEU A 350 -21.84 9.17 5.09
CA LEU A 350 -20.59 9.89 4.91
C LEU A 350 -19.74 9.30 3.78
N VAL A 351 -19.65 7.98 3.68
CA VAL A 351 -18.89 7.32 2.61
C VAL A 351 -19.54 7.54 1.25
N LYS A 352 -20.88 7.65 1.18
CA LYS A 352 -21.56 8.08 -0.04
C LYS A 352 -21.12 9.49 -0.46
N VAL A 353 -21.13 10.45 0.47
CA VAL A 353 -20.67 11.84 0.22
C VAL A 353 -19.21 11.86 -0.23
N VAL A 354 -18.32 11.14 0.45
CA VAL A 354 -16.90 11.05 0.11
C VAL A 354 -16.69 10.45 -1.29
N ARG A 355 -17.46 9.42 -1.66
CA ARG A 355 -17.39 8.82 -3.01
C ARG A 355 -17.84 9.79 -4.10
N ASP A 356 -18.85 10.60 -3.82
CA ASP A 356 -19.34 11.61 -4.76
C ASP A 356 -18.34 12.76 -4.90
N VAL A 357 -17.70 13.18 -3.81
CA VAL A 357 -16.56 14.12 -3.86
C VAL A 357 -15.41 13.56 -4.68
N ALA A 358 -14.96 12.34 -4.39
CA ALA A 358 -13.87 11.71 -5.14
C ALA A 358 -14.18 11.60 -6.64
N ARG A 359 -15.44 11.30 -6.99
CA ARG A 359 -15.90 11.30 -8.39
C ARG A 359 -15.82 12.69 -9.03
N ARG A 360 -16.25 13.75 -8.33
CA ARG A 360 -16.15 15.15 -8.81
C ARG A 360 -14.69 15.59 -8.98
N CYS A 361 -13.79 15.10 -8.14
CA CYS A 361 -12.34 15.30 -8.28
C CYS A 361 -11.69 14.41 -9.37
N GLY A 362 -12.47 13.67 -10.17
CA GLY A 362 -11.95 12.82 -11.24
C GLY A 362 -11.23 11.56 -10.75
N THR A 363 -11.39 11.18 -9.48
CA THR A 363 -10.74 10.04 -8.84
C THR A 363 -11.78 9.07 -8.24
N PRO A 364 -12.71 8.52 -9.04
CA PRO A 364 -13.81 7.71 -8.52
C PRO A 364 -13.31 6.52 -7.71
N GLY A 365 -13.89 6.34 -6.52
CA GLY A 365 -13.54 5.29 -5.57
C GLY A 365 -14.45 4.07 -5.66
N ARG A 366 -13.86 2.88 -5.60
CA ARG A 366 -14.56 1.60 -5.45
C ARG A 366 -14.34 1.02 -4.05
N PRO A 367 -15.39 0.57 -3.34
CA PRO A 367 -15.25 -0.11 -2.06
C PRO A 367 -14.35 -1.35 -2.12
N LEU A 368 -13.57 -1.55 -1.07
CA LEU A 368 -12.75 -2.74 -0.84
C LEU A 368 -13.48 -3.81 -0.02
N ASP A 369 -14.74 -4.07 -0.38
CA ASP A 369 -15.54 -5.08 0.31
C ASP A 369 -14.81 -6.43 0.36
N GLY A 370 -14.74 -7.00 1.57
CA GLY A 370 -14.03 -8.22 1.91
C GLY A 370 -12.52 -8.05 2.06
N GLN A 371 -11.99 -6.82 2.06
CA GLN A 371 -10.56 -6.49 2.18
C GLN A 371 -10.32 -5.18 2.95
N HIS A 372 -11.16 -4.85 3.92
CA HIS A 372 -11.01 -3.62 4.70
C HIS A 372 -9.85 -3.69 5.69
N GLY A 373 -9.58 -4.84 6.30
CA GLY A 373 -8.40 -5.02 7.16
C GLY A 373 -7.10 -4.74 6.40
N PRO A 374 -6.83 -5.47 5.30
CA PRO A 374 -5.69 -5.19 4.42
C PRO A 374 -5.69 -3.75 3.86
N GLY A 375 -6.86 -3.20 3.53
CA GLY A 375 -7.00 -1.83 3.05
C GLY A 375 -6.62 -0.76 4.07
N VAL A 376 -6.98 -0.97 5.35
CA VAL A 376 -6.56 -0.10 6.45
C VAL A 376 -5.06 -0.23 6.68
N TRP A 377 -4.52 -1.45 6.74
CA TRP A 377 -3.08 -1.67 6.92
C TRP A 377 -2.26 -1.05 5.79
N ALA A 378 -2.67 -1.24 4.54
CA ALA A 378 -2.04 -0.63 3.37
C ALA A 378 -2.16 0.90 3.34
N ALA A 379 -3.08 1.51 4.10
CA ALA A 379 -3.17 2.96 4.24
C ALA A 379 -2.27 3.53 5.35
N THR A 380 -1.61 2.68 6.15
CA THR A 380 -0.63 3.10 7.17
C THR A 380 0.76 3.32 6.56
N PRO A 381 1.69 4.02 7.23
CA PRO A 381 3.09 4.12 6.81
C PRO A 381 3.90 2.80 6.92
N ALA A 382 3.25 1.65 6.78
CA ALA A 382 3.88 0.35 6.60
C ALA A 382 4.19 0.03 5.13
N ALA A 383 3.62 0.80 4.17
CA ALA A 383 3.75 0.57 2.73
C ALA A 383 3.40 -0.88 2.32
N ALA A 384 2.47 -1.49 3.04
CA ALA A 384 2.03 -2.86 2.80
C ALA A 384 1.27 -2.99 1.47
N PRO A 385 1.45 -4.09 0.73
CA PRO A 385 0.71 -4.32 -0.50
C PRO A 385 -0.78 -4.50 -0.23
N LEU A 386 -1.63 -3.89 -1.07
CA LEU A 386 -3.05 -4.20 -1.06
C LEU A 386 -3.27 -5.60 -1.67
N GLY A 387 -3.50 -6.59 -0.83
CA GLY A 387 -3.70 -7.99 -1.24
C GLY A 387 -2.39 -8.77 -1.26
N GLY A 388 -2.29 -9.77 -0.38
CA GLY A 388 -1.20 -10.75 -0.41
C GLY A 388 -1.08 -11.38 -1.80
N ASP A 389 0.11 -11.26 -2.39
CA ASP A 389 0.55 -11.86 -3.65
C ASP A 389 -0.49 -11.88 -4.79
N GLY A 390 -0.77 -10.70 -5.33
CA GLY A 390 -1.39 -10.59 -6.66
C GLY A 390 -1.57 -9.13 -7.07
N PRO A 391 -1.15 -8.72 -8.28
CA PRO A 391 -1.34 -7.35 -8.72
C PRO A 391 -2.84 -7.05 -8.84
N VAL A 392 -3.32 -6.15 -7.99
CA VAL A 392 -4.65 -5.57 -8.05
C VAL A 392 -4.81 -4.90 -9.42
N ARG A 393 -5.58 -5.53 -10.30
CA ARG A 393 -5.94 -4.95 -11.59
C ARG A 393 -6.92 -3.80 -11.34
N ALA A 394 -6.56 -2.61 -11.83
CA ALA A 394 -7.55 -1.66 -12.27
C ALA A 394 -8.33 -2.31 -13.41
N ALA A 395 -9.54 -2.82 -13.12
CA ALA A 395 -10.45 -3.31 -14.15
C ALA A 395 -10.94 -2.10 -14.95
N GLY A 396 -10.40 -1.93 -16.16
CA GLY A 396 -10.96 -1.04 -17.18
C GLY A 396 -12.44 -1.29 -17.41
#